data_AF-A0A973NSN8-F1
#
_entry.id   AF-A0A973NSN8-F1
#
_cell.length_a   1.000
_cell.length_b   1.000
_cell.length_c   1.000
_cell.angle_alpha   90.00
_cell.angle_beta   90.00
_cell.angle_gamma   90.00
#
_symmetry.space_group_name_H-M   'P 1'
#
loop_
_entity.id
_entity.type
_entity.pdbx_description
1 polymer ?
#
loop_
_entity_poly.entity_id
_entity_poly.type
_entity_poly.pdbx_seq_one_letter_code
_entity_poly.pdbx_strand_id
1 'polypeptide(L)'
;MRQLMSDSDLFGNTQSQGDLFPDATPQPGRIVDFPAEARRRLLKMLAEARAADHLPWSRKETETLEILFPQMAGWLPDDERDQLCFEFAQEIERLKNAA
;
A
#
# COMPACT_ATOMS: atom_id res chain seq x y z
N MET A 1 -53.22 -20.37 -4.11
CA MET A 1 -52.30 -20.07 -3.00
C MET A 1 -51.09 -20.96 -3.16
N ARG A 2 -49.99 -20.39 -3.68
CA ARG A 2 -48.81 -21.14 -4.10
C ARG A 2 -47.84 -21.24 -2.93
N GLN A 3 -47.45 -22.47 -2.64
CA GLN A 3 -46.47 -22.91 -1.66
C GLN A 3 -45.24 -22.00 -1.68
N LEU A 4 -44.93 -21.37 -0.54
CA LEU A 4 -43.67 -20.68 -0.29
C LEU A 4 -42.57 -21.75 -0.32
N MET A 5 -41.78 -21.72 -1.39
CA MET A 5 -40.49 -22.39 -1.46
C MET A 5 -39.65 -21.84 -0.31
N SER A 6 -39.32 -22.69 0.65
CA SER A 6 -38.22 -22.43 1.58
C SER A 6 -36.95 -22.43 0.74
N ASP A 7 -36.52 -21.24 0.34
CA ASP A 7 -35.13 -21.01 -0.02
C ASP A 7 -34.33 -21.21 1.27
N SER A 8 -33.87 -22.44 1.47
CA SER A 8 -32.75 -22.71 2.37
C SER A 8 -31.65 -21.73 2.00
N ASP A 9 -31.41 -20.78 2.89
CA ASP A 9 -30.32 -19.83 2.81
C ASP A 9 -29.06 -20.57 2.35
N LEU A 10 -28.46 -20.10 1.25
CA LEU A 10 -27.24 -20.67 0.67
C LEU A 10 -26.06 -20.63 1.65
N PHE A 11 -26.22 -19.88 2.75
CA PHE A 11 -25.37 -19.87 3.92
C PHE A 11 -26.10 -20.52 5.10
N GLY A 12 -26.43 -21.81 4.97
CA GLY A 12 -27.04 -22.65 6.01
C GLY A 12 -26.17 -22.79 7.26
N ASN A 13 -25.93 -21.69 7.96
CA ASN A 13 -25.19 -21.59 9.20
C ASN A 13 -26.08 -20.96 10.26
N THR A 14 -27.09 -21.72 10.69
CA THR A 14 -27.83 -21.49 11.94
C THR A 14 -27.09 -22.04 13.15
N GLN A 15 -25.78 -22.26 13.04
CA GLN A 15 -24.93 -22.40 14.20
C GLN A 15 -24.51 -20.99 14.60
N SER A 16 -25.11 -20.49 15.68
CA SER A 16 -24.53 -19.42 16.49
C SER A 16 -23.02 -19.69 16.54
N GLN A 17 -22.25 -18.80 15.92
CA GLN A 17 -20.80 -18.89 15.86
C GLN A 17 -20.31 -18.85 17.31
N GLY A 18 -20.20 -20.04 17.91
CA GLY A 18 -19.66 -20.25 19.23
C GLY A 18 -18.27 -19.67 19.22
N ASP A 19 -18.06 -18.75 20.15
CA ASP A 19 -16.89 -17.91 20.36
C ASP A 19 -15.58 -18.65 20.08
N LEU A 20 -15.12 -18.61 18.82
CA LEU A 20 -13.89 -19.31 18.39
C LEU A 20 -12.62 -18.57 18.87
N PHE A 21 -12.80 -17.37 19.43
CA PHE A 21 -11.74 -16.51 19.96
C PHE A 21 -12.22 -15.79 21.23
N PRO A 22 -12.35 -16.50 22.37
CA PRO A 22 -12.87 -15.94 23.61
C PRO A 22 -12.01 -14.81 24.23
N ASP A 23 -10.86 -14.50 23.63
CA ASP A 23 -9.92 -13.47 24.05
C ASP A 23 -9.65 -12.40 22.96
N ALA A 24 -10.45 -12.36 21.90
CA ALA A 24 -10.36 -11.26 20.93
C ALA A 24 -11.05 -10.02 21.49
N THR A 25 -10.42 -9.36 22.46
CA THR A 25 -10.75 -7.96 22.74
C THR A 25 -10.62 -7.20 21.42
N PRO A 26 -11.69 -6.52 20.93
CA PRO A 26 -11.60 -5.76 19.70
C PRO A 26 -10.56 -4.66 19.94
N GLN A 27 -9.35 -4.87 19.42
CA GLN A 27 -8.32 -3.84 19.49
C GLN A 27 -8.87 -2.62 18.78
N PRO A 28 -8.85 -1.43 19.40
CA PRO A 28 -9.31 -0.22 18.74
C PRO A 28 -8.53 -0.10 17.43
N GLY A 29 -9.27 -0.12 16.32
CA GLY A 29 -8.67 -0.07 14.99
C GLY A 29 -7.73 1.14 14.93
N ARG A 30 -6.45 0.89 14.67
CA ARG A 30 -5.48 1.97 14.51
C ARG A 30 -5.97 2.85 13.38
N ILE A 31 -6.34 4.10 13.68
CA ILE A 31 -6.60 5.10 12.65
C ILE A 31 -5.26 5.35 11.99
N VAL A 32 -5.06 4.78 10.80
CA VAL A 32 -3.85 4.97 10.01
C VAL A 32 -4.06 6.23 9.19
N ASP A 33 -3.23 7.24 9.44
CA ASP A 33 -3.09 8.38 8.55
C ASP A 33 -2.32 7.91 7.30
N PHE A 34 -3.08 7.44 6.31
CA PHE A 34 -2.53 6.90 5.06
C PHE A 34 -1.67 7.95 4.30
N PRO A 35 -2.10 9.22 4.16
CA PRO A 35 -1.25 10.27 3.59
C PRO A 35 0.08 10.46 4.32
N ALA A 36 0.07 10.55 5.66
CA ALA A 36 1.31 10.74 6.42
C ALA A 36 2.26 9.54 6.30
N GLU A 37 1.71 8.32 6.28
CA GLU A 37 2.51 7.10 6.10
C GLU A 37 3.07 6.99 4.68
N ALA A 38 2.28 7.32 3.66
CA ALA A 38 2.72 7.36 2.27
C ALA A 38 3.87 8.36 2.11
N ARG A 39 3.71 9.59 2.61
CA ARG A 39 4.75 10.63 2.61
C ARG A 39 6.03 10.13 3.25
N ARG A 40 5.94 9.56 4.46
CA ARG A 40 7.10 9.05 5.20
C ARG A 40 7.84 7.97 4.40
N ARG A 41 7.10 7.06 3.77
CA ARG A 41 7.68 5.96 3.00
C ARG A 41 8.34 6.44 1.70
N LEU A 42 7.69 7.35 0.98
CA LEU A 42 8.21 7.96 -0.25
C LEU A 42 9.48 8.75 0.01
N LEU A 43 9.49 9.61 1.03
CA LEU A 43 10.68 10.36 1.43
C LEU A 43 11.83 9.46 1.85
N LYS A 44 11.53 8.34 2.54
CA LYS A 44 12.56 7.36 2.92
C LYS A 44 13.22 6.74 1.69
N MET A 45 12.43 6.25 0.73
CA MET A 45 12.98 5.66 -0.50
C MET A 45 13.78 6.69 -1.31
N LEU A 46 13.30 7.93 -1.38
CA LEU A 46 14.02 9.00 -2.06
C LEU A 46 15.35 9.34 -1.36
N ALA A 47 15.37 9.36 -0.03
CA ALA A 47 16.60 9.56 0.73
C ALA A 47 17.60 8.42 0.53
N GLU A 48 17.12 7.17 0.46
CA GLU A 48 17.96 6.00 0.12
C GLU A 48 18.54 6.11 -1.29
N ALA A 49 17.75 6.54 -2.28
CA ALA A 49 18.23 6.78 -3.64
C ALA A 49 19.30 7.88 -3.68
N ARG A 50 19.06 9.01 -3.00
CA ARG A 50 19.99 10.16 -2.93
C ARG A 50 21.30 9.84 -2.23
N ALA A 51 21.25 9.03 -1.18
CA ALA A 51 22.43 8.65 -0.42
C ALA A 51 23.28 7.58 -1.12
N ALA A 52 22.73 6.91 -2.13
CA ALA A 52 23.44 5.87 -2.87
C ALA A 52 24.25 6.49 -4.03
N ASP A 53 25.48 6.02 -4.22
CA ASP A 53 26.30 6.39 -5.39
C ASP A 53 25.99 5.52 -6.62
N HIS A 54 25.45 4.32 -6.39
CA HIS A 54 25.07 3.32 -7.39
C HIS A 54 23.67 2.80 -7.08
N LEU A 55 23.00 2.16 -8.04
CA LEU A 55 21.67 1.58 -7.83
C LEU A 55 21.63 0.71 -6.54
N PRO A 56 20.91 1.12 -5.48
CA PRO A 56 20.86 0.35 -4.24
C PRO A 56 19.92 -0.85 -4.34
N TRP A 57 19.02 -0.83 -5.33
CA TRP A 57 18.08 -1.91 -5.64
C TRP A 57 18.50 -2.65 -6.91
N SER A 58 18.10 -3.91 -7.04
CA SER A 58 18.23 -4.63 -8.31
C SER A 58 17.40 -3.97 -9.42
N ARG A 59 17.71 -4.29 -10.69
CA ARG A 59 16.94 -3.78 -11.84
C ARG A 59 15.43 -4.06 -11.69
N LYS A 60 15.07 -5.29 -11.31
CA LYS A 60 13.67 -5.70 -11.14
C LYS A 60 12.97 -4.93 -10.02
N GLU A 61 13.66 -4.69 -8.91
CA GLU A 61 13.13 -3.87 -7.81
C GLU A 61 12.96 -2.43 -8.25
N THR A 62 13.89 -1.88 -9.03
CA THR A 62 13.78 -0.51 -9.58
C THR A 62 12.57 -0.36 -10.49
N GLU A 63 12.35 -1.29 -11.42
CA GLU A 63 11.15 -1.32 -12.27
C GLU A 63 9.87 -1.40 -11.43
N THR A 64 9.89 -2.18 -10.36
CA THR A 64 8.75 -2.28 -9.43
C THR A 64 8.51 -0.96 -8.70
N LEU A 65 9.58 -0.29 -8.24
CA LEU A 65 9.50 0.99 -7.54
C LEU A 65 9.03 2.10 -8.47
N GLU A 66 9.46 2.15 -9.73
CA GLU A 66 8.97 3.12 -10.74
C GLU A 66 7.45 3.02 -10.94
N ILE A 67 6.87 1.83 -10.78
CA ILE A 67 5.42 1.61 -10.87
C ILE A 67 4.71 1.88 -9.54
N LEU A 68 5.31 1.45 -8.43
CA LEU A 68 4.69 1.53 -7.11
C LEU A 68 4.76 2.94 -6.50
N PHE A 69 5.84 3.68 -6.79
CA PHE A 69 6.07 5.02 -6.28
C PHE A 69 4.93 5.99 -6.64
N PRO A 70 4.52 6.15 -7.92
CA PRO A 70 3.39 7.02 -8.25
C PRO A 70 2.05 6.52 -7.68
N GLN A 71 1.86 5.21 -7.54
CA GLN A 71 0.67 4.65 -6.89
C GLN A 71 0.61 5.00 -5.40
N MET A 72 1.74 4.92 -4.69
CA MET A 72 1.84 5.36 -3.29
C MET A 72 1.74 6.87 -3.14
N ALA A 73 2.27 7.63 -4.09
CA ALA A 73 2.18 9.08 -4.08
C ALA A 73 0.76 9.58 -4.41
N GLY A 74 -0.10 8.74 -4.99
CA GLY A 74 -1.52 9.03 -5.19
C GLY A 74 -2.34 9.24 -3.91
N TRP A 75 -1.80 8.91 -2.73
CA TRP A 75 -2.41 9.25 -1.44
C TRP A 75 -2.09 10.68 -0.97
N LEU A 76 -1.24 11.41 -1.70
CA LEU A 76 -0.83 12.79 -1.42
C LEU A 76 -1.55 13.77 -2.35
N PRO A 77 -1.57 15.07 -2.00
CA PRO A 77 -2.00 16.12 -2.93
C PRO A 77 -1.19 16.09 -4.23
N ASP A 78 -1.81 16.46 -5.34
CA ASP A 78 -1.21 16.39 -6.68
C ASP A 78 0.14 17.12 -6.76
N ASP A 79 0.24 18.33 -6.20
CA ASP A 79 1.48 19.11 -6.18
C ASP A 79 2.65 18.36 -5.51
N GLU A 80 2.37 17.71 -4.38
CA GLU A 80 3.39 16.97 -3.63
C GLU A 80 3.73 15.65 -4.31
N ARG A 81 2.71 14.94 -4.82
CA ARG A 81 2.90 13.73 -5.62
C ARG A 81 3.82 14.00 -6.79
N ASP A 82 3.52 15.03 -7.58
CA ASP A 82 4.22 15.32 -8.82
C ASP A 82 5.68 15.73 -8.53
N GLN A 83 5.90 16.53 -7.48
CA GLN A 83 7.25 16.87 -7.01
C GLN A 83 8.05 15.62 -6.61
N LEU A 84 7.48 14.74 -5.77
CA LEU A 84 8.17 13.54 -5.31
C LEU A 84 8.45 12.56 -6.44
N CYS A 85 7.50 12.37 -7.36
CA CYS A 85 7.68 11.52 -8.53
C CYS A 85 8.78 12.05 -9.46
N PHE A 86 8.82 13.36 -9.68
CA PHE A 86 9.87 14.01 -10.46
C PHE A 86 11.25 13.81 -9.83
N GLU A 87 11.38 14.08 -8.52
CA GLU A 87 12.65 13.91 -7.79
C GLU A 87 13.12 12.45 -7.81
N PHE A 88 12.21 11.49 -7.65
CA PHE A 88 12.53 10.07 -7.70
C PHE A 88 13.00 9.65 -9.10
N ALA A 89 12.29 10.06 -10.15
CA ALA A 89 12.68 9.74 -11.53
C ALA A 89 14.07 10.29 -11.87
N GLN A 90 14.35 11.54 -11.51
CA GLN A 90 15.65 12.16 -11.71
C GLN A 90 16.77 11.41 -10.97
N GLU A 91 16.51 11.00 -9.74
CA GLU A 91 17.49 10.27 -8.93
C GLU A 91 17.78 8.88 -9.50
N ILE A 92 16.75 8.16 -9.94
CA ILE A 92 16.91 6.85 -10.59
C ILE A 92 17.67 6.98 -11.91
N GLU A 93 17.41 8.00 -12.72
CA GLU A 93 18.18 8.27 -13.94
C GLU A 93 19.66 8.56 -13.63
N ARG A 94 19.94 9.36 -12.60
CA ARG A 94 21.32 9.61 -12.13
C ARG A 94 22.03 8.30 -11.78
N LEU A 95 21.36 7.44 -11.00
CA LEU A 95 21.91 6.16 -10.56
C LEU A 95 22.12 5.19 -11.74
N LYS A 96 21.19 5.16 -12.71
CA LYS A 96 21.32 4.35 -13.93
C LYS A 96 22.51 4.78 -14.80
N ASN A 97 22.83 6.06 -14.82
CA ASN A 97 23.96 6.61 -15.57
C ASN A 97 25.30 6.48 -14.82
N ALA A 98 25.26 6.25 -13.51
CA ALA A 98 26.44 6.06 -12.66
C ALA A 98 26.86 4.57 -12.50
N ALA A 99 26.05 3.64 -13.01
CA ALA A 99 26.29 2.19 -13.02
C ALA A 99 26.95 1.74 -14.33
#